data_AF-A0A2V6WPX4-F1
#
_entry.id   AF-A0A2V6WPX4-F1
#
_cell.length_a   1.000
_cell.length_b   1.000
_cell.length_c   1.000
_cell.angle_alpha   90.00
_cell.angle_beta   90.00
_cell.angle_gamma   90.00
#
_symmetry.space_group_name_H-M   'P 1'
#
loop_
_entity.id
_entity.type
_entity.pdbx_description
1 polymer ?
#
loop_
_entity_poly.entity_id
_entity_poly.type
_entity_poly.pdbx_seq_one_letter_code
_entity_poly.pdbx_strand_id
1 'polypeptide(L)'
;MIDPVLLRGRDRFERVVEGWVDNTHADAFTHTVRLEDEDLGVELSAVATPSPAYEIREARYRVRPAAPGAPPLAPVPGLAGARMVGGFTRRAGEAVGGLPGAGHLVDAAIEVARLARQVTKLPPERAARAAAGPWECWQLDMTGWVDLPNSCFAYSDAGRALFGSRAVTTPMVPDLYSPPPGATRVFVRRKTARLERRGARLTLFNSMHDNVHGFEIRYEVDLAAGVIVAAESRTPRLPYLGICTEPQARIASLVGQAVDPDLRRRMQGLIGGTAGCAQLYDLTADLLRLLRLY
;
A
#
# COMPACT_ATOMS: atom_id res chain seq x y z
N MET A 1 4.08 19.80 20.51
CA MET A 1 5.39 19.14 20.42
C MET A 1 5.17 17.74 19.89
N ILE A 2 5.83 17.38 18.79
CA ILE A 2 5.74 16.03 18.21
C ILE A 2 6.84 15.19 18.84
N ASP A 3 6.48 14.15 19.59
CA ASP A 3 7.43 13.22 20.19
C ASP A 3 7.02 11.78 19.86
N PRO A 4 7.47 11.23 18.72
CA PRO A 4 7.06 9.90 18.29
C PRO A 4 7.51 8.83 19.29
N VAL A 5 6.55 8.05 19.80
CA VAL A 5 6.82 6.99 20.80
C VAL A 5 7.90 6.01 20.32
N LEU A 6 7.94 5.73 19.02
CA LEU A 6 8.90 4.82 18.38
C LEU A 6 10.36 5.33 18.43
N LEU A 7 10.58 6.63 18.70
CA LEU A 7 11.89 7.24 18.85
C LEU A 7 12.29 7.46 20.32
N ARG A 8 11.53 6.92 21.28
CA ARG A 8 11.92 7.03 22.70
C ARG A 8 13.17 6.20 22.94
N GLY A 9 14.26 6.87 23.33
CA GLY A 9 15.55 6.24 23.58
C GLY A 9 16.36 5.89 22.32
N ARG A 10 15.96 6.36 21.13
CA ARG A 10 16.69 6.15 19.87
C ARG A 10 16.49 7.31 18.89
N ASP A 11 17.49 7.58 18.05
CA ASP A 11 17.40 8.66 17.05
C ASP A 11 16.79 8.20 15.72
N ARG A 12 16.66 6.89 15.52
CA ARG A 12 16.14 6.30 14.28
C ARG A 12 15.21 5.13 14.61
N PHE A 13 14.17 4.99 13.78
CA PHE A 13 13.30 3.83 13.72
C PHE A 13 13.12 3.45 12.25
N GLU A 14 13.16 2.15 11.94
CA GLU A 14 12.90 1.62 10.60
C GLU A 14 11.95 0.43 10.65
N ARG A 15 11.03 0.39 9.70
CA ARG A 15 10.14 -0.74 9.45
C ARG A 15 10.20 -1.16 8.00
N VAL A 16 10.36 -2.46 7.79
CA VAL A 16 10.37 -3.09 6.47
C VAL A 16 9.11 -3.92 6.30
N VAL A 17 8.51 -3.84 5.11
CA VAL A 17 7.40 -4.69 4.71
C VAL A 17 7.78 -5.41 3.42
N GLU A 18 7.55 -6.71 3.38
CA GLU A 18 7.59 -7.53 2.17
C GLU A 18 6.22 -8.15 1.97
N GLY A 19 5.62 -7.92 0.81
CA GLY A 19 4.31 -8.44 0.45
C GLY A 19 4.38 -9.19 -0.87
N TRP A 20 3.64 -10.29 -1.01
CA TRP A 20 3.49 -10.95 -2.30
C TRP A 20 2.14 -11.64 -2.45
N VAL A 21 1.80 -11.94 -3.70
CA VAL A 21 0.58 -12.64 -4.10
C VAL A 21 0.95 -13.96 -4.78
N ASP A 22 0.26 -15.04 -4.43
CA ASP A 22 0.36 -16.35 -5.05
C ASP A 22 -1.01 -16.77 -5.65
N ASN A 23 -0.98 -17.41 -6.81
CA ASN A 23 -2.16 -17.93 -7.51
C ASN A 23 -2.39 -19.42 -7.24
N THR A 24 -2.57 -19.77 -5.97
CA THR A 24 -2.69 -21.16 -5.50
C THR A 24 -4.12 -21.68 -5.47
N HIS A 25 -5.12 -20.85 -5.80
CA HIS A 25 -6.55 -21.22 -5.76
C HIS A 25 -7.21 -20.90 -7.09
N ALA A 26 -8.27 -21.65 -7.44
CA ALA A 26 -9.01 -21.45 -8.68
C ALA A 26 -9.62 -20.04 -8.77
N ASP A 27 -10.24 -19.58 -7.69
CA ASP A 27 -11.09 -18.38 -7.61
C ASP A 27 -10.64 -17.37 -6.53
N ALA A 28 -9.49 -17.60 -5.93
CA ALA A 28 -8.89 -16.74 -4.90
C ALA A 28 -7.37 -16.60 -5.08
N PHE A 29 -6.77 -15.72 -4.29
CA PHE A 29 -5.33 -15.55 -4.18
C PHE A 29 -4.87 -15.71 -2.73
N THR A 30 -3.65 -16.20 -2.55
CA THR A 30 -2.96 -16.14 -1.26
C THR A 30 -2.14 -14.87 -1.23
N HIS A 31 -2.34 -14.03 -0.22
CA HIS A 31 -1.61 -12.79 0.00
C HIS A 31 -0.78 -12.96 1.24
N THR A 32 0.52 -12.79 1.14
CA THR A 32 1.40 -12.91 2.31
C THR A 32 2.15 -11.61 2.53
N VAL A 33 2.14 -11.13 3.77
CA VAL A 33 2.84 -9.94 4.21
C VAL A 33 3.72 -10.28 5.39
N ARG A 34 5.01 -9.96 5.27
CA ARG A 34 5.97 -9.90 6.36
C ARG A 34 6.23 -8.45 6.71
N LEU A 35 6.18 -8.13 7.99
CA LEU A 35 6.47 -6.80 8.51
C LEU A 35 7.43 -6.98 9.67
N GLU A 36 8.52 -6.23 9.67
CA GLU A 36 9.58 -6.33 10.67
C GLU A 36 10.16 -4.95 10.97
N ASP A 37 10.39 -4.69 12.24
CA ASP A 37 11.17 -3.57 12.75
C ASP A 37 12.12 -4.05 13.85
N GLU A 38 12.85 -3.13 14.47
CA GLU A 38 13.84 -3.42 15.51
C GLU A 38 13.23 -4.08 16.76
N ASP A 39 11.92 -3.94 16.97
CA ASP A 39 11.25 -4.40 18.19
C ASP A 39 10.50 -5.72 17.97
N LEU A 40 9.91 -5.92 16.79
CA LEU A 40 9.04 -7.07 16.50
C LEU A 40 8.92 -7.35 15.00
N GLY A 41 8.76 -8.62 14.64
CA GLY A 41 8.27 -9.03 13.33
C GLY A 41 6.95 -9.79 13.37
N VAL A 42 6.19 -9.74 12.29
CA VAL A 42 5.02 -10.59 12.04
C VAL A 42 5.01 -11.09 10.59
N GLU A 43 4.36 -12.22 10.37
CA GLU A 43 3.94 -12.68 9.05
C GLU A 43 2.45 -12.94 9.09
N LEU A 44 1.69 -12.40 8.14
CA LEU A 44 0.26 -12.62 7.94
C LEU A 44 0.06 -13.16 6.53
N SER A 45 -0.62 -14.29 6.41
CA SER A 45 -1.06 -14.87 5.14
C SER A 45 -2.59 -14.92 5.12
N ALA A 46 -3.20 -14.47 4.02
CA ALA A 46 -4.64 -14.45 3.85
C ALA A 46 -5.05 -14.94 2.46
N VAL A 47 -5.97 -15.90 2.42
CA VAL A 47 -6.62 -16.33 1.18
C VAL A 47 -7.85 -15.46 0.96
N ALA A 48 -7.92 -14.75 -0.15
CA ALA A 48 -9.03 -13.86 -0.43
C ALA A 48 -9.48 -13.89 -1.89
N THR A 49 -10.78 -13.66 -2.10
CA THR A 49 -11.35 -13.51 -3.43
C THR A 49 -10.93 -12.17 -4.06
N PRO A 50 -10.73 -12.11 -5.39
CA PRO A 50 -10.43 -10.85 -6.07
C PRO A 50 -11.66 -9.92 -6.10
N SER A 51 -11.50 -8.77 -6.74
CA SER A 51 -12.62 -7.87 -7.08
C SER A 51 -13.77 -8.65 -7.76
N PRO A 52 -15.04 -8.36 -7.43
CA PRO A 52 -15.50 -7.27 -6.56
C PRO A 52 -15.69 -7.66 -5.08
N ALA A 53 -15.54 -8.95 -4.74
CA ALA A 53 -15.91 -9.46 -3.42
C ALA A 53 -14.91 -9.00 -2.34
N TYR A 54 -13.61 -9.14 -2.61
CA TYR A 54 -12.52 -8.82 -1.67
C TYR A 54 -12.69 -9.48 -0.29
N GLU A 55 -13.22 -10.69 -0.26
CA GLU A 55 -13.55 -11.40 0.97
C GLU A 55 -12.42 -12.34 1.37
N ILE A 56 -11.96 -12.22 2.61
CA ILE A 56 -10.98 -13.12 3.22
C ILE A 56 -11.68 -14.43 3.59
N ARG A 57 -11.20 -15.55 3.07
CA ARG A 57 -11.68 -16.90 3.40
C ARG A 57 -11.03 -17.43 4.66
N GLU A 58 -9.71 -17.29 4.73
CA GLU A 58 -8.92 -17.64 5.90
C GLU A 58 -7.75 -16.67 6.02
N ALA A 59 -7.31 -16.45 7.25
CA ALA A 59 -6.09 -15.73 7.55
C ALA A 59 -5.33 -16.46 8.65
N ARG A 60 -4.00 -16.44 8.54
CA ARG A 60 -3.10 -17.09 9.49
C ARG A 60 -1.89 -16.19 9.73
N TYR A 61 -1.34 -16.22 10.94
CA TYR A 61 -0.24 -15.36 11.33
C TYR A 61 0.79 -16.06 12.20
N ARG A 62 1.97 -15.43 12.31
CA ARG A 62 2.95 -15.72 13.37
C ARG A 62 3.73 -14.47 13.72
N VAL A 63 4.27 -14.44 14.94
CA VAL A 63 5.30 -13.48 15.35
C VAL A 63 6.68 -13.97 14.88
N ARG A 64 7.57 -13.02 14.60
CA ARG A 64 8.95 -13.24 14.16
C ARG A 64 9.96 -12.53 15.08
N PRO A 65 11.14 -13.14 15.35
CA PRO A 65 11.51 -14.49 14.94
C PRO A 65 10.60 -15.52 15.63
N ALA A 66 10.29 -16.62 14.92
CA ALA A 66 9.50 -17.70 15.50
C ALA A 66 10.36 -18.44 16.53
N ALA A 67 9.79 -18.80 17.68
CA ALA A 67 10.47 -19.65 18.64
C ALA A 67 10.85 -21.00 18.00
N PRO A 68 11.98 -21.62 18.40
CA PRO A 68 12.31 -22.97 17.96
C PRO A 68 11.14 -23.94 18.20
N GLY A 69 10.73 -24.69 17.18
CA GLY A 69 9.58 -25.61 17.26
C GLY A 69 8.20 -24.95 17.28
N ALA A 70 8.11 -23.64 17.05
CA ALA A 70 6.83 -22.95 16.90
C ALA A 70 5.97 -23.63 15.82
N PRO A 71 4.66 -23.80 16.06
CA PRO A 71 3.76 -24.39 15.08
C PRO A 71 3.71 -23.55 13.79
N PRO A 72 3.16 -24.09 12.69
CA PRO A 72 2.80 -23.32 11.50
C PRO A 72 1.97 -22.08 11.85
N LEU A 73 1.75 -21.19 10.88
CA LEU A 73 0.93 -19.99 11.05
C LEU A 73 -0.40 -20.31 11.78
N ALA A 74 -0.61 -19.65 12.92
CA ALA A 74 -1.80 -19.78 13.74
C ALA A 74 -2.99 -19.07 13.05
N PRO A 75 -4.23 -19.58 13.15
CA PRO A 75 -5.38 -18.94 12.53
C PRO A 75 -5.69 -17.56 13.15
N VAL A 76 -6.28 -16.68 12.35
CA VAL A 76 -6.92 -15.43 12.81
C VAL A 76 -8.41 -15.52 12.48
N PRO A 77 -9.22 -16.21 13.30
CA PRO A 77 -10.61 -16.53 12.96
C PRO A 77 -11.46 -15.28 12.67
N GLY A 78 -11.21 -14.18 13.38
CA GLY A 78 -11.96 -12.92 13.23
C GLY A 78 -11.78 -12.22 11.87
N LEU A 79 -10.83 -12.66 11.04
CA LEU A 79 -10.66 -12.14 9.68
C LEU A 79 -11.42 -12.92 8.61
N ALA A 80 -11.86 -14.16 8.89
CA ALA A 80 -12.66 -14.92 7.93
C ALA A 80 -14.02 -14.23 7.69
N GLY A 81 -14.43 -14.13 6.43
CA GLY A 81 -15.61 -13.37 5.98
C GLY A 81 -15.42 -11.85 5.95
N ALA A 82 -14.28 -11.32 6.41
CA ALA A 82 -14.05 -9.88 6.37
C ALA A 82 -13.79 -9.40 4.94
N ARG A 83 -14.51 -8.34 4.53
CA ARG A 83 -14.28 -7.67 3.24
C ARG A 83 -13.25 -6.55 3.35
N MET A 84 -12.27 -6.54 2.44
CA MET A 84 -11.16 -5.57 2.36
C MET A 84 -11.57 -4.25 1.68
N VAL A 85 -12.62 -3.64 2.21
CA VAL A 85 -13.25 -2.39 1.73
C VAL A 85 -13.31 -1.35 2.86
N GLY A 86 -14.05 -0.25 2.68
CA GLY A 86 -14.27 0.76 3.72
C GLY A 86 -14.53 0.17 5.12
N GLY A 87 -13.85 0.72 6.13
CA GLY A 87 -13.90 0.25 7.52
C GLY A 87 -13.07 -1.02 7.83
N PHE A 88 -12.33 -1.57 6.85
CA PHE A 88 -11.56 -2.80 7.06
C PHE A 88 -10.48 -2.66 8.15
N THR A 89 -9.79 -1.53 8.24
CA THR A 89 -8.81 -1.28 9.31
C THR A 89 -9.39 -1.48 10.71
N ARG A 90 -10.61 -0.98 10.97
CA ARG A 90 -11.28 -1.16 12.27
C ARG A 90 -11.58 -2.64 12.53
N ARG A 91 -12.17 -3.33 11.54
CA ARG A 91 -12.48 -4.76 11.63
C ARG A 91 -11.22 -5.61 11.85
N ALA A 92 -10.13 -5.28 11.17
CA ALA A 92 -8.84 -5.94 11.38
C ALA A 92 -8.33 -5.72 12.80
N GLY A 93 -8.41 -4.49 13.33
CA GLY A 93 -8.06 -4.18 14.71
C GLY A 93 -8.86 -4.97 15.75
N GLU A 94 -10.18 -5.11 15.53
CA GLU A 94 -11.04 -5.95 16.37
C GLU A 94 -10.66 -7.42 16.27
N ALA A 95 -10.40 -7.93 15.07
CA ALA A 95 -10.09 -9.34 14.81
C ALA A 95 -8.75 -9.79 15.40
N VAL A 96 -7.75 -8.90 15.45
CA VAL A 96 -6.40 -9.21 15.97
C VAL A 96 -6.18 -8.67 17.39
N GLY A 97 -7.19 -8.03 17.98
CA GLY A 97 -7.14 -7.50 19.34
C GLY A 97 -6.76 -8.58 20.34
N GLY A 98 -5.73 -8.33 21.14
CA GLY A 98 -5.21 -9.29 22.13
C GLY A 98 -4.24 -10.33 21.57
N LEU A 99 -4.00 -10.38 20.26
CA LEU A 99 -2.95 -11.24 19.70
C LEU A 99 -1.56 -10.60 19.88
N PRO A 100 -0.52 -11.41 20.10
CA PRO A 100 0.86 -10.93 20.05
C PRO A 100 1.16 -10.22 18.72
N GLY A 101 1.63 -8.97 18.80
CA GLY A 101 1.89 -8.15 17.61
C GLY A 101 0.65 -7.56 16.95
N ALA A 102 -0.47 -7.42 17.66
CA ALA A 102 -1.73 -6.88 17.14
C ALA A 102 -1.57 -5.62 16.26
N GLY A 103 -0.77 -4.63 16.69
CA GLY A 103 -0.52 -3.42 15.89
C GLY A 103 0.14 -3.73 14.54
N HIS A 104 1.18 -4.54 14.54
CA HIS A 104 1.87 -5.01 13.33
C HIS A 104 0.93 -5.86 12.44
N LEU A 105 0.03 -6.66 13.04
CA LEU A 105 -0.95 -7.45 12.29
C LEU A 105 -2.02 -6.58 11.62
N VAL A 106 -2.44 -5.48 12.24
CA VAL A 106 -3.33 -4.50 11.59
C VAL A 106 -2.65 -3.90 10.37
N ASP A 107 -1.39 -3.49 10.50
CA ASP A 107 -0.63 -2.92 9.39
C ASP A 107 -0.39 -3.96 8.28
N ALA A 108 -0.10 -5.21 8.64
CA ALA A 108 0.04 -6.30 7.69
C ALA A 108 -1.29 -6.60 6.95
N ALA A 109 -2.42 -6.58 7.66
CA ALA A 109 -3.74 -6.77 7.06
C ALA A 109 -4.08 -5.66 6.06
N ILE A 110 -3.72 -4.41 6.36
CA ILE A 110 -3.90 -3.30 5.43
C ILE A 110 -3.06 -3.48 4.18
N GLU A 111 -1.83 -3.96 4.32
CA GLU A 111 -1.01 -4.26 3.15
C GLU A 111 -1.59 -5.44 2.36
N VAL A 112 -2.14 -6.48 3.00
CA VAL A 112 -2.92 -7.54 2.31
C VAL A 112 -4.05 -6.93 1.47
N ALA A 113 -4.82 -5.99 2.03
CA ALA A 113 -5.89 -5.31 1.31
C ALA A 113 -5.38 -4.47 0.13
N ARG A 114 -4.18 -3.89 0.23
CA ARG A 114 -3.53 -3.16 -0.89
C ARG A 114 -3.01 -4.11 -1.96
N LEU A 115 -2.45 -5.27 -1.59
CA LEU A 115 -2.01 -6.33 -2.51
C LEU A 115 -3.18 -6.94 -3.29
N ALA A 116 -4.35 -7.11 -2.65
CA ALA A 116 -5.55 -7.64 -3.29
C ALA A 116 -6.07 -6.79 -4.48
N ARG A 117 -5.56 -5.57 -4.63
CA ARG A 117 -5.85 -4.64 -5.73
C ARG A 117 -4.77 -4.61 -6.82
N GLN A 118 -3.82 -5.55 -6.80
CA GLN A 118 -2.68 -5.58 -7.73
C GLN A 118 -2.78 -6.72 -8.75
N VAL A 119 -3.56 -7.76 -8.45
CA VAL A 119 -3.72 -8.94 -9.30
C VAL A 119 -5.21 -9.28 -9.42
N THR A 120 -5.64 -9.73 -10.60
CA THR A 120 -7.03 -10.17 -10.84
C THR A 120 -7.06 -11.49 -11.63
N LYS A 121 -8.27 -12.02 -11.85
CA LYS A 121 -8.53 -13.27 -12.59
C LYS A 121 -9.47 -13.01 -13.77
N LEU A 122 -9.04 -12.19 -14.72
CA LEU A 122 -9.75 -12.01 -15.98
C LEU A 122 -9.56 -13.24 -16.87
N PRO A 123 -10.49 -13.48 -17.83
CA PRO A 123 -10.29 -14.51 -18.85
C PRO A 123 -8.94 -14.33 -19.58
N PRO A 124 -8.17 -15.40 -19.84
CA PRO A 124 -6.83 -15.30 -20.41
C PRO A 124 -6.76 -14.53 -21.74
N GLU A 125 -7.75 -14.72 -22.62
CA GLU A 125 -7.86 -14.02 -23.89
C GLU A 125 -8.04 -12.51 -23.72
N ARG A 126 -8.70 -12.10 -22.63
CA ARG A 126 -8.85 -10.69 -22.28
C ARG A 126 -7.57 -10.14 -21.68
N ALA A 127 -6.93 -10.88 -20.78
CA ALA A 127 -5.65 -10.49 -20.15
C ALA A 127 -4.52 -10.33 -21.18
N ALA A 128 -4.49 -11.13 -22.23
CA ALA A 128 -3.50 -11.04 -23.30
C ALA A 128 -3.46 -9.66 -23.98
N ARG A 129 -4.56 -8.90 -23.95
CA ARG A 129 -4.63 -7.53 -24.48
C ARG A 129 -3.66 -6.56 -23.79
N ALA A 130 -3.24 -6.85 -22.55
CA ALA A 130 -2.24 -6.03 -21.86
C ALA A 130 -0.93 -5.87 -22.66
N ALA A 131 -0.57 -6.87 -23.47
CA ALA A 131 0.62 -6.81 -24.33
C ALA A 131 0.52 -5.77 -25.47
N ALA A 132 -0.68 -5.31 -25.81
CA ALA A 132 -0.90 -4.33 -26.87
C ALA A 132 -0.66 -2.87 -26.40
N GLY A 133 -0.51 -2.63 -25.09
CA GLY A 133 0.02 -1.39 -24.57
C GLY A 133 -0.82 -0.72 -23.47
N PRO A 134 -0.42 0.49 -23.04
CA PRO A 134 -0.97 1.14 -21.85
C PRO A 134 -2.47 1.40 -21.88
N TRP A 135 -3.02 1.73 -23.05
CA TRP A 135 -4.46 1.96 -23.18
C TRP A 135 -5.26 0.69 -22.89
N GLU A 136 -4.77 -0.45 -23.38
CA GLU A 136 -5.40 -1.76 -23.18
C GLU A 136 -5.30 -2.16 -21.71
N CYS A 137 -4.14 -1.97 -21.07
CA CYS A 137 -4.00 -2.12 -19.63
C CYS A 137 -5.00 -1.26 -18.85
N TRP A 138 -5.21 0.01 -19.24
CA TRP A 138 -6.16 0.89 -18.56
C TRP A 138 -7.60 0.40 -18.68
N GLN A 139 -7.99 -0.12 -19.86
CA GLN A 139 -9.31 -0.73 -20.03
C GLN A 139 -9.48 -2.00 -19.19
N LEU A 140 -8.41 -2.81 -19.09
CA LEU A 140 -8.40 -3.99 -18.24
C LEU A 140 -8.51 -3.60 -16.77
N ASP A 141 -7.80 -2.58 -16.32
CA ASP A 141 -7.88 -2.06 -14.96
C ASP A 141 -9.31 -1.66 -14.59
N MET A 142 -9.94 -0.85 -15.44
CA MET A 142 -11.32 -0.39 -15.28
C MET A 142 -12.37 -1.50 -15.31
N THR A 143 -12.00 -2.70 -15.77
CA THR A 143 -12.85 -3.89 -15.72
C THR A 143 -12.51 -4.77 -14.51
N GLY A 144 -11.22 -4.98 -14.27
CA GLY A 144 -10.70 -5.95 -13.31
C GLY A 144 -10.93 -5.54 -11.87
N TRP A 145 -11.01 -4.24 -11.59
CA TRP A 145 -11.19 -3.69 -10.25
C TRP A 145 -12.34 -2.68 -10.22
N VAL A 146 -13.39 -3.03 -9.47
CA VAL A 146 -14.63 -2.23 -9.39
C VAL A 146 -14.43 -0.87 -8.72
N ASP A 147 -13.38 -0.72 -7.92
CA ASP A 147 -13.08 0.46 -7.12
C ASP A 147 -12.03 1.39 -7.74
N LEU A 148 -11.49 1.08 -8.92
CA LEU A 148 -10.55 1.96 -9.62
C LEU A 148 -11.17 3.22 -10.24
N PRO A 149 -12.38 3.21 -10.81
CA PRO A 149 -12.96 4.42 -11.38
C PRO A 149 -12.95 5.59 -10.39
N ASN A 150 -12.36 6.72 -10.80
CA ASN A 150 -12.21 7.94 -9.97
C ASN A 150 -11.43 7.77 -8.65
N SER A 151 -10.67 6.68 -8.49
CA SER A 151 -9.85 6.44 -7.28
C SER A 151 -8.60 7.33 -7.22
N CYS A 152 -8.02 7.66 -8.37
CA CYS A 152 -6.90 8.58 -8.51
C CYS A 152 -6.90 9.26 -9.88
N PHE A 153 -5.96 10.19 -10.11
CA PHE A 153 -5.86 10.95 -11.35
C PHE A 153 -5.86 10.08 -12.61
N ALA A 154 -5.09 8.99 -12.64
CA ALA A 154 -5.01 8.11 -13.82
C ALA A 154 -6.34 7.46 -14.21
N TYR A 155 -7.26 7.28 -13.26
CA TYR A 155 -8.58 6.69 -13.47
C TYR A 155 -9.71 7.73 -13.41
N SER A 156 -9.37 9.01 -13.45
CA SER A 156 -10.33 10.10 -13.65
C SER A 156 -10.56 10.36 -15.14
N ASP A 157 -11.63 11.09 -15.48
CA ASP A 157 -11.85 11.54 -16.86
C ASP A 157 -10.69 12.38 -17.40
N ALA A 158 -10.08 13.22 -16.54
CA ALA A 158 -8.93 14.03 -16.90
C ALA A 158 -7.70 13.17 -17.25
N GLY A 159 -7.39 12.16 -16.43
CA GLY A 159 -6.29 11.23 -16.71
C GLY A 159 -6.56 10.38 -17.96
N ARG A 160 -7.78 9.88 -18.11
CA ARG A 160 -8.22 9.11 -19.28
C ARG A 160 -8.01 9.88 -20.59
N ALA A 161 -8.36 11.17 -20.61
CA ALA A 161 -8.22 12.00 -21.81
C ALA A 161 -6.78 12.12 -22.33
N LEU A 162 -5.78 11.91 -21.45
CA LEU A 162 -4.37 12.05 -21.80
C LEU A 162 -3.80 10.86 -22.60
N PHE A 163 -4.45 9.70 -22.62
CA PHE A 163 -3.99 8.57 -23.43
C PHE A 163 -3.99 8.87 -24.94
N GLY A 164 -4.86 9.77 -25.40
CA GLY A 164 -4.93 10.17 -26.81
C GLY A 164 -3.91 11.25 -27.21
N SER A 165 -3.20 11.85 -26.26
CA SER A 165 -2.35 13.04 -26.50
C SER A 165 -0.93 12.94 -25.94
N ARG A 166 -0.63 11.96 -25.08
CA ARG A 166 0.70 11.77 -24.49
C ARG A 166 1.30 10.44 -24.89
N ALA A 167 2.63 10.40 -24.97
CA ALA A 167 3.37 9.15 -24.92
C ALA A 167 3.21 8.56 -23.51
N VAL A 168 2.66 7.35 -23.43
CA VAL A 168 2.45 6.63 -22.18
C VAL A 168 3.19 5.31 -22.25
N THR A 169 3.81 4.90 -21.14
CA THR A 169 4.36 3.55 -20.99
C THR A 169 3.82 2.90 -19.73
N THR A 170 3.82 1.57 -19.71
CA THR A 170 3.34 0.78 -18.58
C THR A 170 4.25 -0.42 -18.34
N PRO A 171 4.52 -0.80 -17.08
CA PRO A 171 5.20 -2.04 -16.73
C PRO A 171 4.24 -3.23 -16.61
N MET A 172 2.93 -3.04 -16.80
CA MET A 172 1.94 -4.08 -16.61
C MET A 172 2.05 -5.18 -17.68
N VAL A 173 1.81 -6.41 -17.26
CA VAL A 173 1.91 -7.61 -18.10
C VAL A 173 0.66 -8.48 -17.95
N PRO A 174 0.33 -9.33 -18.93
CA PRO A 174 -0.85 -10.21 -18.88
C PRO A 174 -0.99 -11.00 -17.58
N ASP A 175 0.11 -11.46 -16.99
CA ASP A 175 0.12 -12.28 -15.78
C ASP A 175 -0.45 -11.55 -14.54
N LEU A 176 -0.48 -10.21 -14.52
CA LEU A 176 -1.16 -9.47 -13.45
C LEU A 176 -2.69 -9.55 -13.58
N TYR A 177 -3.19 -9.78 -14.78
CA TYR A 177 -4.61 -9.83 -15.10
C TYR A 177 -5.16 -11.26 -15.13
N SER A 178 -4.34 -12.24 -15.48
CA SER A 178 -4.69 -13.66 -15.49
C SER A 178 -3.45 -14.51 -15.21
N PRO A 179 -3.00 -14.59 -13.94
CA PRO A 179 -1.80 -15.34 -13.60
C PRO A 179 -2.00 -16.84 -13.89
N PRO A 180 -0.93 -17.57 -14.28
CA PRO A 180 -1.00 -19.02 -14.45
C PRO A 180 -1.38 -19.74 -13.14
N PRO A 181 -2.21 -20.81 -13.18
CA PRO A 181 -2.53 -21.60 -11.99
C PRO A 181 -1.27 -22.15 -11.31
N GLY A 182 -1.21 -22.04 -9.98
CA GLY A 182 -0.05 -22.48 -9.18
C GLY A 182 1.15 -21.52 -9.20
N ALA A 183 1.08 -20.41 -9.95
CA ALA A 183 2.15 -19.42 -9.95
C ALA A 183 2.34 -18.82 -8.56
N THR A 184 3.60 -18.65 -8.16
CA THR A 184 3.98 -18.02 -6.90
C THR A 184 4.61 -16.66 -7.16
N ARG A 185 4.46 -15.73 -6.22
CA ARG A 185 5.01 -14.38 -6.29
C ARG A 185 4.67 -13.66 -7.60
N VAL A 186 3.42 -13.82 -8.06
CA VAL A 186 2.92 -13.16 -9.29
C VAL A 186 3.01 -11.64 -9.19
N PHE A 187 2.90 -11.14 -7.96
CA PHE A 187 3.19 -9.77 -7.59
C PHE A 187 4.01 -9.76 -6.30
N VAL A 188 5.00 -8.88 -6.23
CA VAL A 188 5.88 -8.70 -5.06
C VAL A 188 6.06 -7.22 -4.81
N ARG A 189 5.97 -6.83 -3.54
CA ARG A 189 6.19 -5.48 -3.06
C ARG A 189 7.15 -5.49 -1.90
N ARG A 190 8.06 -4.51 -1.88
CA ARG A 190 8.88 -4.16 -0.73
C ARG A 190 8.61 -2.72 -0.34
N LYS A 191 8.49 -2.45 0.95
CA LYS A 191 8.45 -1.10 1.51
C LYS A 191 9.45 -0.93 2.63
N THR A 192 9.96 0.28 2.77
CA THR A 192 10.79 0.68 3.90
C THR A 192 10.33 2.05 4.36
N ALA A 193 9.83 2.12 5.60
CA ALA A 193 9.41 3.34 6.25
C ALA A 193 10.37 3.65 7.41
N ARG A 194 10.76 4.92 7.54
CA ARG A 194 11.78 5.35 8.50
C ARG A 194 11.43 6.69 9.12
N LEU A 195 11.74 6.81 10.42
CA LEU A 195 11.75 8.05 11.17
C LEU A 195 13.19 8.32 11.63
N GLU A 196 13.71 9.52 11.45
CA GLU A 196 15.03 9.93 11.92
C GLU A 196 14.96 11.31 12.59
N ARG A 197 15.29 11.39 13.89
CA ARG A 197 15.44 12.66 14.60
C ARG A 197 16.82 13.24 14.33
N ARG A 198 16.86 14.51 13.91
CA ARG A 198 18.09 15.27 13.65
C ARG A 198 17.96 16.65 14.29
N GLY A 199 18.33 16.74 15.57
CA GLY A 199 18.17 17.96 16.36
C GLY A 199 16.71 18.41 16.42
N ALA A 200 16.42 19.61 15.93
CA ALA A 200 15.07 20.19 15.91
C ALA A 200 14.17 19.68 14.75
N ARG A 201 14.70 18.81 13.88
CA ARG A 201 13.98 18.26 12.73
C ARG A 201 13.69 16.78 12.92
N LEU A 202 12.59 16.34 12.34
CA LEU A 202 12.27 14.93 12.16
C LEU A 202 12.13 14.63 10.66
N THR A 203 12.98 13.74 10.16
CA THR A 203 12.88 13.25 8.78
C THR A 203 11.98 12.02 8.75
N LEU A 204 11.01 12.04 7.84
CA LEU A 204 10.13 10.91 7.55
C LEU A 204 10.47 10.41 6.15
N PHE A 205 10.68 9.12 5.98
CA PHE A 205 10.97 8.52 4.69
C PHE A 205 10.12 7.28 4.48
N ASN A 206 9.54 7.12 3.30
CA ASN A 206 8.88 5.87 2.93
C ASN A 206 9.20 5.54 1.47
N SER A 207 9.53 4.28 1.21
CA SER A 207 9.73 3.76 -0.14
C SER A 207 8.83 2.57 -0.40
N MET A 208 8.45 2.39 -1.65
CA MET A 208 7.69 1.24 -2.13
C MET A 208 8.15 0.87 -3.53
N HIS A 209 8.57 -0.38 -3.70
CA HIS A 209 8.92 -0.94 -4.99
C HIS A 209 8.15 -2.23 -5.19
N ASP A 210 7.44 -2.33 -6.30
CA ASP A 210 6.72 -3.53 -6.72
C ASP A 210 6.78 -3.69 -8.25
N ASN A 211 6.11 -4.71 -8.78
CA ASN A 211 6.08 -4.99 -10.22
C ASN A 211 5.67 -3.76 -11.06
N VAL A 212 4.81 -2.89 -10.53
CA VAL A 212 4.16 -1.80 -11.28
C VAL A 212 4.58 -0.40 -10.80
N HIS A 213 5.02 -0.28 -9.55
CA HIS A 213 5.27 0.99 -8.88
C HIS A 213 6.69 1.04 -8.31
N GLY A 214 7.26 2.25 -8.31
CA GLY A 214 8.50 2.58 -7.62
C GLY A 214 8.34 3.99 -7.10
N PHE A 215 8.28 4.14 -5.78
CA PHE A 215 8.04 5.39 -5.07
C PHE A 215 9.03 5.55 -3.93
N GLU A 216 9.51 6.77 -3.74
CA GLU A 216 10.21 7.23 -2.56
C GLU A 216 9.61 8.58 -2.18
N ILE A 217 9.22 8.74 -0.92
CA ILE A 217 8.76 10.01 -0.38
C ILE A 217 9.59 10.39 0.83
N ARG A 218 9.84 11.69 0.97
CA ARG A 218 10.59 12.27 2.08
C ARG A 218 9.90 13.52 2.58
N TYR A 219 9.74 13.61 3.89
CA TYR A 219 9.26 14.80 4.57
C TYR A 219 10.26 15.23 5.64
N GLU A 220 10.35 16.53 5.89
CA GLU A 220 10.98 17.08 7.08
C GLU A 220 9.94 17.82 7.90
N VAL A 221 9.91 17.55 9.21
CA VAL A 221 9.00 18.17 10.16
C VAL A 221 9.80 19.04 11.12
N ASP A 222 9.36 20.28 11.31
CA ASP A 222 9.77 21.12 12.42
C ASP A 222 9.16 20.60 13.72
N LEU A 223 9.97 20.15 14.67
CA LEU A 223 9.46 19.59 15.92
C LEU A 223 8.86 20.64 16.87
N ALA A 224 9.35 21.88 16.80
CA ALA A 224 8.89 22.98 17.65
C ALA A 224 7.56 23.54 17.13
N ALA A 225 7.48 23.85 15.84
CA ALA A 225 6.28 24.35 15.20
C ALA A 225 5.25 23.26 14.87
N GLY A 226 5.69 22.00 14.77
CA GLY A 226 4.81 20.87 14.45
C GLY A 226 4.30 20.88 13.01
N VAL A 227 5.09 21.40 12.07
CA VAL A 227 4.70 21.57 10.65
C VAL A 227 5.68 20.89 9.71
N ILE A 228 5.18 20.44 8.57
CA ILE A 228 6.02 19.94 7.46
C ILE A 228 6.73 21.14 6.82
N VAL A 229 8.05 21.11 6.73
CA VAL A 229 8.86 22.18 6.13
C VAL A 229 9.50 21.80 4.80
N ALA A 230 9.58 20.49 4.50
CA ALA A 230 10.03 19.98 3.20
C ALA A 230 9.24 18.73 2.84
N ALA A 231 8.96 18.54 1.55
CA ALA A 231 8.21 17.42 1.01
C ALA A 231 8.67 17.09 -0.40
N GLU A 232 9.11 15.85 -0.63
CA GLU A 232 9.68 15.40 -1.90
C GLU A 232 9.17 14.01 -2.27
N SER A 233 8.95 13.79 -3.57
CA SER A 233 8.66 12.47 -4.15
C SER A 233 9.63 12.16 -5.28
N ARG A 234 10.00 10.89 -5.40
CA ARG A 234 10.68 10.33 -6.56
C ARG A 234 9.94 9.09 -7.00
N THR A 235 9.66 9.01 -8.29
CA THR A 235 8.85 7.91 -8.85
C THR A 235 9.58 7.21 -10.00
N PRO A 236 10.57 6.34 -9.71
CA PRO A 236 11.31 5.63 -10.74
C PRO A 236 10.44 4.69 -11.59
N ARG A 237 9.24 4.32 -11.14
CA ARG A 237 8.31 3.48 -11.90
C ARG A 237 6.86 3.86 -11.58
N LEU A 238 6.04 4.00 -12.61
CA LEU A 238 4.63 4.35 -12.50
C LEU A 238 3.78 3.41 -13.38
N PRO A 239 2.52 3.11 -12.98
CA PRO A 239 1.63 2.27 -13.79
C PRO A 239 1.40 2.80 -15.21
N TYR A 240 1.24 4.13 -15.31
CA TYR A 240 1.05 4.86 -16.55
C TYR A 240 2.00 6.06 -16.58
N LEU A 241 3.28 5.82 -16.86
CA LEU A 241 4.28 6.89 -16.96
C LEU A 241 3.87 7.86 -18.08
N GLY A 242 3.87 9.17 -17.79
CA GLY A 242 3.31 10.20 -18.67
C GLY A 242 1.93 10.72 -18.24
N ILE A 243 1.15 9.90 -17.53
CA ILE A 243 -0.13 10.30 -16.90
C ILE A 243 0.04 10.39 -15.39
N CYS A 244 0.52 9.32 -14.76
CA CYS A 244 0.74 9.26 -13.31
C CYS A 244 1.83 10.22 -12.81
N THR A 245 2.62 10.81 -13.72
CA THR A 245 3.61 11.85 -13.39
C THR A 245 2.95 13.17 -12.97
N GLU A 246 1.77 13.47 -13.54
CA GLU A 246 1.04 14.72 -13.30
C GLU A 246 0.75 14.99 -11.81
N PRO A 247 0.15 14.06 -11.04
CA PRO A 247 -0.16 14.32 -9.64
C PRO A 247 1.06 14.36 -8.71
N GLN A 248 2.27 14.02 -9.18
CA GLN A 248 3.44 13.89 -8.28
C GLN A 248 3.88 15.23 -7.70
N ALA A 249 3.78 16.31 -8.47
CA ALA A 249 4.12 17.67 -8.02
C ALA A 249 3.26 18.14 -6.84
N ARG A 250 2.07 17.54 -6.64
CA ARG A 250 1.17 17.90 -5.54
C ARG A 250 1.74 17.59 -4.17
N ILE A 251 2.78 16.77 -4.05
CA ILE A 251 3.43 16.51 -2.76
C ILE A 251 3.89 17.80 -2.07
N ALA A 252 4.27 18.84 -2.85
CA ALA A 252 4.64 20.14 -2.33
C ALA A 252 3.52 20.84 -1.53
N SER A 253 2.25 20.49 -1.77
CA SER A 253 1.11 21.03 -1.01
C SER A 253 1.06 20.58 0.46
N LEU A 254 1.89 19.59 0.84
CA LEU A 254 2.05 19.20 2.23
C LEU A 254 2.97 20.15 3.01
N VAL A 255 3.81 20.95 2.35
CA VAL A 255 4.63 21.97 3.03
C VAL A 255 3.73 23.00 3.70
N GLY A 256 4.03 23.31 4.96
CA GLY A 256 3.24 24.19 5.82
C GLY A 256 2.06 23.50 6.51
N GLN A 257 1.73 22.26 6.18
CA GLN A 257 0.68 21.53 6.90
C GLN A 257 1.13 21.18 8.31
N ALA A 258 0.25 21.42 9.28
CA ALA A 258 0.41 20.92 10.64
C ALA A 258 0.37 19.39 10.66
N VAL A 259 1.23 18.79 11.47
CA VAL A 259 1.31 17.34 11.69
C VAL A 259 0.50 17.02 12.94
N ASP A 260 -0.80 16.84 12.72
CA ASP A 260 -1.84 16.64 13.73
C ASP A 260 -2.80 15.50 13.32
N PRO A 261 -3.76 15.11 14.17
CA PRO A 261 -4.71 14.04 13.85
C PRO A 261 -5.59 14.29 12.62
N ASP A 262 -5.79 15.56 12.23
CA ASP A 262 -6.60 15.94 11.07
C ASP A 262 -5.80 15.95 9.75
N LEU A 263 -4.47 15.84 9.80
CA LEU A 263 -3.63 15.81 8.61
C LEU A 263 -4.03 14.71 7.63
N ARG A 264 -4.43 13.53 8.15
CA ARG A 264 -4.92 12.41 7.33
C ARG A 264 -6.14 12.81 6.49
N ARG A 265 -7.05 13.60 7.05
CA ARG A 265 -8.23 14.11 6.34
C ARG A 265 -7.83 15.15 5.31
N ARG A 266 -6.95 16.09 5.66
CA ARG A 266 -6.48 17.16 4.76
C ARG A 266 -5.76 16.60 3.55
N MET A 267 -4.85 15.63 3.74
CA MET A 267 -4.03 15.09 2.65
C MET A 267 -4.85 14.38 1.57
N GLN A 268 -6.07 13.90 1.88
CA GLN A 268 -6.98 13.33 0.88
C GLN A 268 -7.28 14.32 -0.26
N GLY A 269 -7.52 15.59 0.06
CA GLY A 269 -7.78 16.64 -0.94
C GLY A 269 -6.51 17.24 -1.55
N LEU A 270 -5.40 17.17 -0.83
CA LEU A 270 -4.12 17.76 -1.27
C LEU A 270 -3.41 16.85 -2.28
N ILE A 271 -3.24 15.57 -1.94
CA ILE A 271 -2.44 14.61 -2.71
C ILE A 271 -3.20 13.36 -3.13
N GLY A 272 -4.43 13.15 -2.65
CA GLY A 272 -5.27 11.99 -2.98
C GLY A 272 -6.41 12.31 -3.95
N GLY A 273 -7.30 11.32 -4.12
CA GLY A 273 -8.52 11.45 -4.92
C GLY A 273 -8.29 11.63 -6.42
N THR A 274 -9.34 12.00 -7.15
CA THR A 274 -9.36 12.15 -8.62
C THR A 274 -8.34 13.14 -9.17
N ALA A 275 -7.83 14.05 -8.34
CA ALA A 275 -6.83 15.03 -8.74
C ALA A 275 -5.41 14.66 -8.28
N GLY A 276 -5.25 13.55 -7.54
CA GLY A 276 -4.02 13.15 -6.86
C GLY A 276 -3.58 11.72 -7.16
N CYS A 277 -2.63 11.23 -6.36
CA CYS A 277 -2.03 9.91 -6.47
C CYS A 277 -2.36 9.07 -5.24
N ALA A 278 -2.99 7.91 -5.46
CA ALA A 278 -3.33 6.98 -4.38
C ALA A 278 -2.07 6.51 -3.61
N GLN A 279 -0.95 6.27 -4.29
CA GLN A 279 0.29 5.83 -3.63
C GLN A 279 0.95 6.93 -2.80
N LEU A 280 0.91 8.20 -3.24
CA LEU A 280 1.36 9.31 -2.40
C LEU A 280 0.55 9.38 -1.10
N TYR A 281 -0.77 9.28 -1.20
CA TYR A 281 -1.66 9.26 -0.04
C TYR A 281 -1.35 8.07 0.87
N ASP A 282 -1.23 6.87 0.33
CA ASP A 282 -1.01 5.63 1.09
C ASP A 282 0.33 5.61 1.83
N LEU A 283 1.42 5.99 1.15
CA LEU A 283 2.74 6.03 1.77
C LEU A 283 2.85 7.14 2.83
N THR A 284 2.15 8.26 2.62
CA THR A 284 2.04 9.33 3.63
C THR A 284 1.23 8.85 4.83
N ALA A 285 0.10 8.17 4.60
CA ALA A 285 -0.72 7.61 5.67
C ALA A 285 0.09 6.64 6.55
N ASP A 286 0.92 5.80 5.94
CA ASP A 286 1.79 4.87 6.68
C ASP A 286 2.78 5.61 7.59
N LEU A 287 3.36 6.73 7.14
CA LEU A 287 4.24 7.55 7.97
C LEU A 287 3.50 8.17 9.15
N LEU A 288 2.30 8.71 8.91
CA LEU A 288 1.46 9.25 9.99
C LEU A 288 1.08 8.18 11.02
N ARG A 289 1.00 6.91 10.60
CA ARG A 289 0.77 5.74 11.46
C ARG A 289 1.91 5.53 12.44
N LEU A 290 3.14 5.62 11.94
CA LEU A 290 4.35 5.49 12.76
C LEU A 290 4.50 6.66 13.74
N LEU A 291 3.98 7.84 13.40
CA LEU A 291 3.88 8.98 14.32
C LEU A 291 2.80 8.80 15.40
N ARG A 292 1.95 7.75 15.31
CA ARG A 292 0.80 7.50 16.20
C ARG A 292 -0.18 8.67 16.28
N LEU A 293 -0.42 9.33 15.14
CA LEU A 293 -1.40 10.43 15.05
C LEU A 293 -2.84 9.95 14.86
N TYR A 294 -3.10 8.64 14.99
CA TYR A 294 -4.42 8.02 14.90
C TYR A 294 -4.40 6.57 15.38
#